data_AF-A0A496BP73-F1
#
_entry.id   AF-A0A496BP73-F1
#
_cell.length_a   1.000
_cell.length_b   1.000
_cell.length_c   1.000
_cell.angle_alpha   90.00
_cell.angle_beta   90.00
_cell.angle_gamma   90.00
#
_symmetry.space_group_name_H-M   'P 1'
#
loop_
_entity.id
_entity.type
_entity.pdbx_description
1 polymer ?
#
loop_
_entity_poly.entity_id
_entity_poly.type
_entity_poly.pdbx_seq_one_letter_code
_entity_poly.pdbx_strand_id
1 'polypeptide(L)'
;MHIAFLTTEYPILGMKCGGIGIFIKHLSHLIVKSETGVKVSVVYWGNKFTETVWDDGISVIPINQPHKSPFSSFINRRYLNKKLNLLVAKIGIDLVESIDWEGPLAFCSLSVPVVTRLHGSNVYFDHLSGNKTPWNVRLMEYNALRNSDAYIGVSRQALDLTDKLFSLSSNKRKCVIYNPVDINMPPLSSSDMNKNTITILYWGTIVEKKGVLDLPLIFNRICEQNDNVKLILIGQDAVVNGSSTWEKCKSLFSKQSIGCVSYLGRLPYDKTMSYANSADICIFPSHAETFGLVLLEAMLLRKAIVCSDIDCFQEIIGDSNCVCKCRVKRIDEFAEALQRLISNPIYRCEQADRAYLNATARFNTNEIVAQNIEFYNRVIRDSSKHHVEESYLNCFIRKFKRTFYL
;
A
#
# COMPACT_ATOMS: atom_id res chain seq x y z
N MET A 1 21.46 -12.99 -3.72
CA MET A 1 20.88 -12.06 -2.71
C MET A 1 19.62 -12.69 -2.16
N HIS A 2 19.40 -12.63 -0.86
CA HIS A 2 18.19 -13.13 -0.19
C HIS A 2 17.51 -12.02 0.61
N ILE A 3 16.31 -11.65 0.20
CA ILE A 3 15.50 -10.59 0.83
C ILE A 3 14.43 -11.23 1.71
N ALA A 4 14.22 -10.68 2.90
CA ALA A 4 13.07 -11.02 3.74
C ALA A 4 12.13 -9.83 3.92
N PHE A 5 10.85 -10.00 3.56
CA PHE A 5 9.80 -9.01 3.84
C PHE A 5 9.13 -9.32 5.17
N LEU A 6 9.23 -8.41 6.15
CA LEU A 6 8.54 -8.51 7.43
C LEU A 6 7.18 -7.80 7.38
N THR A 7 6.11 -8.55 7.64
CA THR A 7 4.74 -8.04 7.59
C THR A 7 3.85 -8.65 8.66
N THR A 8 2.79 -7.95 9.04
CA THR A 8 1.72 -8.44 9.93
C THR A 8 0.52 -9.01 9.16
N GLU A 9 0.56 -8.93 7.82
CA GLU A 9 -0.48 -9.44 6.92
C GLU A 9 0.08 -9.98 5.60
N TYR A 10 -0.48 -11.09 5.13
CA TYR A 10 -0.14 -11.70 3.84
C TYR A 10 -1.33 -12.54 3.32
N PRO A 11 -1.75 -12.41 2.05
CA PRO A 11 -2.91 -13.10 1.48
C PRO A 11 -2.64 -14.58 1.16
N ILE A 12 -2.58 -15.42 2.19
CA ILE A 12 -2.54 -16.89 2.10
C ILE A 12 -3.65 -17.50 2.93
N LEU A 13 -4.01 -18.76 2.66
CA LEU A 13 -4.96 -19.54 3.48
C LEU A 13 -6.31 -18.83 3.69
N GLY A 14 -6.80 -18.08 2.70
CA GLY A 14 -8.05 -17.30 2.81
C GLY A 14 -7.99 -16.14 3.81
N MET A 15 -6.80 -15.77 4.30
CA MET A 15 -6.64 -14.72 5.29
C MET A 15 -7.05 -13.35 4.75
N LYS A 16 -7.76 -12.60 5.61
CA LYS A 16 -7.98 -11.18 5.38
C LYS A 16 -6.67 -10.39 5.53
N CYS A 17 -6.28 -9.68 4.47
CA CYS A 17 -5.19 -8.70 4.40
C CYS A 17 -5.66 -7.37 3.77
N GLY A 18 -4.96 -6.27 4.06
CA GLY A 18 -5.07 -4.98 3.40
C GLY A 18 -4.13 -4.85 2.20
N GLY A 19 -3.91 -3.61 1.78
CA GLY A 19 -3.09 -3.28 0.61
C GLY A 19 -1.61 -3.57 0.79
N ILE A 20 -1.08 -3.53 2.02
CA ILE A 20 0.32 -3.83 2.31
C ILE A 20 0.61 -5.30 2.04
N GLY A 21 -0.23 -6.21 2.53
CA GLY A 21 -0.08 -7.64 2.28
C GLY A 21 -0.20 -8.00 0.79
N ILE A 22 -1.11 -7.35 0.06
CA ILE A 22 -1.25 -7.54 -1.40
C ILE A 22 0.01 -7.06 -2.12
N PHE A 23 0.51 -5.86 -1.78
CA PHE A 23 1.75 -5.32 -2.34
C PHE A 23 2.94 -6.25 -2.10
N ILE A 24 3.14 -6.74 -0.87
CA ILE A 24 4.28 -7.61 -0.55
C ILE A 24 4.20 -8.91 -1.33
N LYS A 25 3.01 -9.53 -1.43
CA LYS A 25 2.83 -10.72 -2.27
C LYS A 25 3.21 -10.42 -3.71
N HIS A 26 2.65 -9.35 -4.25
CA HIS A 26 2.86 -9.00 -5.65
C HIS A 26 4.34 -8.72 -5.96
N LEU A 27 5.00 -7.85 -5.19
CA LEU A 27 6.42 -7.54 -5.37
C LEU A 27 7.30 -8.78 -5.18
N SER A 28 7.00 -9.64 -4.20
CA SER A 28 7.77 -10.87 -3.97
C SER A 28 7.73 -11.80 -5.18
N HIS A 29 6.54 -12.01 -5.76
CA HIS A 29 6.37 -12.83 -6.96
C HIS A 29 7.08 -12.23 -8.18
N LEU A 30 6.98 -10.90 -8.36
CA LEU A 30 7.66 -10.21 -9.46
C LEU A 30 9.19 -10.31 -9.35
N ILE A 31 9.75 -10.15 -8.15
CA ILE A 31 11.21 -10.29 -7.93
C ILE A 31 11.67 -11.72 -8.28
N VAL A 32 10.96 -12.74 -7.79
CA VAL A 32 11.32 -14.14 -8.04
C VAL A 32 11.19 -14.52 -9.53
N LYS A 33 10.24 -13.91 -10.26
CA LYS A 33 10.06 -14.14 -11.70
C LYS A 33 11.05 -13.38 -12.58
N SER A 34 11.49 -12.20 -12.17
CA SER A 34 12.28 -11.28 -13.02
C SER A 34 13.78 -11.57 -13.01
N GLU A 35 14.35 -11.98 -11.89
CA GLU A 35 15.82 -12.06 -11.72
C GLU A 35 16.25 -13.43 -11.19
N THR A 36 17.08 -14.14 -11.96
CA THR A 36 17.66 -15.41 -11.52
C THR A 36 18.67 -15.17 -10.39
N GLY A 37 18.51 -15.85 -9.26
CA GLY A 37 19.45 -15.79 -8.13
C GLY A 37 19.08 -14.82 -7.01
N VAL A 38 17.93 -14.14 -7.11
CA VAL A 38 17.31 -13.45 -5.96
C VAL A 38 16.34 -14.40 -5.26
N LYS A 39 16.56 -14.64 -3.97
CA LYS A 39 15.65 -15.41 -3.12
C LYS A 39 14.78 -14.46 -2.31
N VAL A 40 13.50 -14.79 -2.14
CA VAL A 40 12.57 -14.03 -1.32
C VAL A 40 11.95 -14.92 -0.25
N SER A 41 11.95 -14.43 0.99
CA SER A 41 11.16 -14.98 2.10
C SER A 41 10.21 -13.92 2.64
N VAL A 42 9.05 -14.32 3.12
CA VAL A 42 8.11 -13.45 3.83
C VAL A 42 8.08 -13.88 5.29
N VAL A 43 8.42 -12.98 6.19
CA VAL A 43 8.32 -13.20 7.64
C VAL A 43 6.98 -12.63 8.11
N TYR A 44 6.05 -13.51 8.44
CA TYR A 44 4.73 -13.14 8.95
C TYR A 44 4.77 -13.00 10.47
N TRP A 45 4.64 -11.78 10.99
CA TRP A 45 4.60 -11.51 12.42
C TRP A 45 3.16 -11.45 12.93
N GLY A 46 2.62 -12.61 13.29
CA GLY A 46 1.25 -12.74 13.78
C GLY A 46 0.93 -14.17 14.22
N ASN A 47 -0.30 -14.39 14.67
CA ASN A 47 -0.74 -15.64 15.30
C ASN A 47 -1.75 -16.45 14.46
N LYS A 48 -1.94 -16.10 13.18
CA LYS A 48 -2.97 -16.73 12.33
C LYS A 48 -2.59 -18.14 11.85
N PHE A 49 -1.31 -18.46 11.75
CA PHE A 49 -0.80 -19.79 11.38
C PHE A 49 0.58 -19.99 12.00
N THR A 50 0.98 -21.25 12.20
CA THR A 50 2.20 -21.61 12.95
C THR A 50 3.24 -22.34 12.12
N GLU A 51 2.86 -22.85 10.95
CA GLU A 51 3.74 -23.60 10.06
C GLU A 51 4.20 -22.74 8.88
N THR A 52 5.36 -23.07 8.32
CA THR A 52 5.84 -22.38 7.11
C THR A 52 4.97 -22.77 5.92
N VAL A 53 4.50 -21.77 5.18
CA VAL A 53 3.66 -21.96 3.98
C VAL A 53 4.50 -21.64 2.74
N TRP A 54 4.28 -22.39 1.66
CA TRP A 54 4.91 -22.13 0.37
C TRP A 54 3.92 -21.42 -0.57
N ASP A 55 4.36 -20.32 -1.18
CA ASP A 55 3.57 -19.49 -2.11
C ASP A 55 4.41 -19.23 -3.37
N ASP A 56 4.35 -20.15 -4.33
CA ASP A 56 5.00 -20.09 -5.66
C ASP A 56 6.47 -19.60 -5.67
N GLY A 57 7.36 -20.31 -4.95
CA GLY A 57 8.78 -19.93 -4.88
C GLY A 57 9.15 -19.15 -3.62
N ILE A 58 8.15 -18.71 -2.84
CA ILE A 58 8.35 -17.88 -1.64
C ILE A 58 8.02 -18.69 -0.39
N SER A 59 8.94 -18.65 0.59
CA SER A 59 8.70 -19.20 1.93
C SER A 59 8.03 -18.16 2.82
N VAL A 60 6.81 -18.43 3.29
CA VAL A 60 6.11 -17.60 4.27
C VAL A 60 6.29 -18.20 5.66
N ILE A 61 7.14 -17.57 6.46
CA ILE A 61 7.64 -18.09 7.74
C ILE A 61 6.98 -17.32 8.89
N PRO A 62 6.15 -17.97 9.73
CA PRO A 62 5.50 -17.29 10.84
C PRO A 62 6.45 -17.06 12.03
N ILE A 63 6.36 -15.88 12.63
CA ILE A 63 6.88 -15.58 13.96
C ILE A 63 5.68 -15.17 14.82
N ASN A 64 5.25 -16.08 15.69
CA ASN A 64 4.12 -15.82 16.59
C ASN A 64 4.44 -14.73 17.61
N GLN A 65 3.39 -14.08 18.11
CA GLN A 65 3.39 -13.12 19.21
C GLN A 65 2.90 -13.82 20.50
N PRO A 66 3.80 -14.37 21.33
CA PRO A 66 3.44 -15.26 22.44
C PRO A 66 2.87 -14.53 23.67
N HIS A 67 3.09 -13.22 23.81
CA HIS A 67 2.70 -12.48 25.02
C HIS A 67 1.41 -11.69 24.83
N LYS A 68 0.48 -11.80 25.80
CA LYS A 68 -0.82 -11.10 25.85
C LYS A 68 -0.97 -10.24 27.13
N SER A 69 0.06 -9.47 27.49
CA SER A 69 0.08 -8.57 28.65
C SER A 69 0.07 -7.09 28.25
N PRO A 70 -0.10 -6.13 29.18
CA PRO A 70 0.00 -4.69 28.87
C PRO A 70 1.34 -4.28 28.24
N PHE A 71 2.43 -5.00 28.55
CA PHE A 71 3.77 -4.79 27.98
C PHE A 71 4.06 -5.66 26.75
N SER A 72 3.08 -6.41 26.26
CA SER A 72 3.21 -7.34 25.13
C SER A 72 3.85 -6.69 23.91
N SER A 73 3.50 -5.43 23.61
CA SER A 73 4.05 -4.69 22.47
C SER A 73 5.59 -4.62 22.48
N PHE A 74 6.19 -4.37 23.65
CA PHE A 74 7.65 -4.33 23.80
C PHE A 74 8.27 -5.74 23.85
N ILE A 75 7.67 -6.65 24.64
CA ILE A 75 8.21 -8.00 24.84
C ILE A 75 8.14 -8.80 23.53
N ASN A 76 7.04 -8.72 22.79
CA ASN A 76 6.87 -9.39 21.49
C ASN A 76 7.87 -8.87 20.46
N ARG A 77 8.29 -7.59 20.51
CA ARG A 77 9.36 -7.06 19.64
C ARG A 77 10.75 -7.52 20.03
N ARG A 78 11.06 -7.65 21.32
CA ARG A 78 12.32 -8.30 21.76
C ARG A 78 12.35 -9.78 21.35
N TYR A 79 11.22 -10.47 21.42
CA TYR A 79 11.09 -11.83 20.94
C TYR A 79 11.27 -11.92 19.42
N LEU A 80 10.61 -11.02 18.65
CA LEU A 80 10.78 -10.87 17.21
C LEU A 80 12.26 -10.65 16.87
N ASN A 81 12.93 -9.72 17.54
CA ASN A 81 14.36 -9.44 17.33
C ASN A 81 15.22 -10.70 17.45
N LYS A 82 15.04 -11.49 18.51
CA LYS A 82 15.80 -12.73 18.72
C LYS A 82 15.50 -13.76 17.63
N LYS A 83 14.22 -13.99 17.32
CA LYS A 83 13.81 -15.00 16.34
C LYS A 83 14.22 -14.61 14.92
N LEU A 84 14.11 -13.33 14.57
CA LEU A 84 14.47 -12.83 13.25
C LEU A 84 15.99 -12.92 13.02
N ASN A 85 16.83 -12.57 13.99
CA ASN A 85 18.28 -12.76 13.88
C ASN A 85 18.69 -14.24 13.74
N LEU A 86 18.04 -15.14 14.50
CA LEU A 86 18.26 -16.58 14.33
C LEU A 86 17.86 -17.07 12.94
N LEU A 87 16.75 -16.54 12.40
CA LEU A 87 16.30 -16.88 11.06
C LEU A 87 17.28 -16.36 10.00
N VAL A 88 17.71 -15.10 10.12
CA VAL A 88 18.72 -14.46 9.26
C VAL A 88 19.96 -15.34 9.14
N ALA A 89 20.52 -15.79 10.27
CA ALA A 89 21.68 -16.68 10.28
C ALA A 89 21.37 -18.07 9.69
N LYS A 90 20.20 -18.64 9.98
CA LYS A 90 19.83 -20.01 9.57
C LYS A 90 19.64 -20.16 8.06
N ILE A 91 18.98 -19.19 7.41
CA ILE A 91 18.62 -19.29 5.99
C ILE A 91 19.38 -18.31 5.10
N GLY A 92 20.36 -17.60 5.67
CA GLY A 92 21.21 -16.64 4.97
C GLY A 92 20.42 -15.51 4.34
N ILE A 93 19.71 -14.72 5.16
CA ILE A 93 19.05 -13.48 4.70
C ILE A 93 20.12 -12.39 4.60
N ASP A 94 20.15 -11.62 3.52
CA ASP A 94 21.09 -10.52 3.31
C ASP A 94 20.50 -9.16 3.69
N LEU A 95 19.18 -9.00 3.62
CA LEU A 95 18.46 -7.76 3.90
C LEU A 95 17.02 -8.04 4.38
N VAL A 96 16.53 -7.23 5.32
CA VAL A 96 15.14 -7.24 5.76
C VAL A 96 14.44 -5.96 5.32
N GLU A 97 13.36 -6.07 4.54
CA GLU A 97 12.43 -4.96 4.35
C GLU A 97 11.29 -5.06 5.37
N SER A 98 10.94 -3.94 6.00
CA SER A 98 9.83 -3.83 6.96
C SER A 98 8.89 -2.67 6.58
N ILE A 99 7.72 -2.66 7.22
CA ILE A 99 6.68 -1.66 7.03
C ILE A 99 6.72 -0.61 8.15
N ASP A 100 6.26 0.60 7.88
CA ASP A 100 6.16 1.70 8.85
C ASP A 100 4.95 1.58 9.79
N TRP A 101 3.83 1.02 9.33
CA TRP A 101 2.59 0.84 10.10
C TRP A 101 2.83 0.15 11.45
N GLU A 102 2.56 0.85 12.55
CA GLU A 102 2.77 0.40 13.94
C GLU A 102 4.22 0.08 14.33
N GLY A 103 5.20 0.27 13.43
CA GLY A 103 6.61 0.03 13.67
C GLY A 103 6.96 -1.37 14.21
N PRO A 104 6.83 -2.44 13.41
CA PRO A 104 7.12 -3.81 13.85
C PRO A 104 8.53 -4.00 14.39
N LEU A 105 9.51 -3.29 13.82
CA LEU A 105 10.92 -3.37 14.22
C LEU A 105 11.32 -2.36 15.32
N ALA A 106 10.37 -1.75 16.02
CA ALA A 106 10.72 -0.89 17.15
C ALA A 106 11.58 -1.67 18.16
N PHE A 107 12.70 -1.07 18.57
CA PHE A 107 13.66 -1.69 19.50
C PHE A 107 14.33 -2.99 19.01
N CYS A 108 14.26 -3.30 17.72
CA CYS A 108 15.01 -4.39 17.11
C CYS A 108 16.36 -3.90 16.58
N SER A 109 17.37 -4.77 16.65
CA SER A 109 18.71 -4.60 16.08
C SER A 109 19.06 -5.90 15.38
N LEU A 110 19.05 -5.86 14.04
CA LEU A 110 19.31 -7.02 13.20
C LEU A 110 20.77 -7.03 12.75
N SER A 111 21.32 -8.22 12.51
CA SER A 111 22.68 -8.41 11.99
C SER A 111 22.82 -8.11 10.49
N VAL A 112 21.75 -7.65 9.86
CA VAL A 112 21.64 -7.34 8.43
C VAL A 112 20.93 -6.01 8.26
N PRO A 113 21.18 -5.29 7.15
CA PRO A 113 20.54 -4.01 6.93
C PRO A 113 19.02 -4.13 6.88
N VAL A 114 18.35 -3.09 7.42
CA VAL A 114 16.91 -2.93 7.45
C VAL A 114 16.49 -1.80 6.51
N VAL A 115 15.63 -2.11 5.56
CA VAL A 115 14.92 -1.11 4.76
C VAL A 115 13.52 -0.95 5.31
N THR A 116 13.04 0.27 5.50
CA THR A 116 11.62 0.51 5.83
C THR A 116 10.91 1.16 4.67
N ARG A 117 9.89 0.46 4.16
CA ARG A 117 8.99 1.00 3.15
C ARG A 117 7.85 1.75 3.82
N LEU A 118 7.63 2.97 3.35
CA LEU A 118 6.69 3.92 3.93
C LEU A 118 5.32 3.75 3.27
N HIS A 119 4.46 2.91 3.84
CA HIS A 119 3.11 2.65 3.36
C HIS A 119 2.07 3.62 3.94
N GLY A 120 2.48 4.47 4.89
CA GLY A 120 1.64 5.40 5.63
C GLY A 120 1.37 4.88 7.02
N SER A 121 2.14 5.34 7.99
CA SER A 121 2.00 5.00 9.41
C SER A 121 0.72 5.58 10.04
N ASN A 122 0.41 5.23 11.30
CA ASN A 122 -0.69 5.86 12.02
C ASN A 122 -0.47 7.37 12.17
N VAL A 123 0.76 7.78 12.53
CA VAL A 123 1.14 9.21 12.60
C VAL A 123 0.92 9.93 11.28
N TYR A 124 1.25 9.28 10.16
CA TYR A 124 1.00 9.82 8.82
C TYR A 124 -0.50 10.08 8.57
N PHE A 125 -1.35 9.06 8.76
CA PHE A 125 -2.78 9.18 8.47
C PHE A 125 -3.54 10.05 9.46
N ASP A 126 -3.16 10.03 10.73
CA ASP A 126 -3.73 10.92 11.75
C ASP A 126 -3.40 12.37 11.43
N HIS A 127 -2.17 12.67 11.00
CA HIS A 127 -1.80 14.02 10.57
C HIS A 127 -2.66 14.50 9.40
N LEU A 128 -2.82 13.69 8.35
CA LEU A 128 -3.67 14.03 7.20
C LEU A 128 -5.15 14.20 7.59
N SER A 129 -5.60 13.50 8.62
CA SER A 129 -6.99 13.56 9.09
C SER A 129 -7.22 14.61 10.17
N GLY A 130 -6.18 15.33 10.61
CA GLY A 130 -6.25 16.28 11.74
C GLY A 130 -6.43 15.62 13.12
N ASN A 131 -6.16 14.31 13.22
CA ASN A 131 -6.28 13.53 14.45
C ASN A 131 -4.96 13.50 15.24
N LYS A 132 -5.05 13.09 16.51
CA LYS A 132 -3.88 12.85 17.37
C LYS A 132 -3.59 11.35 17.47
N THR A 133 -2.37 10.97 17.14
CA THR A 133 -1.91 9.59 17.32
C THR A 133 -1.64 9.27 18.79
N PRO A 134 -2.05 8.09 19.28
CA PRO A 134 -1.66 7.60 20.61
C PRO A 134 -0.13 7.61 20.80
N TRP A 135 0.33 8.10 21.94
CA TRP A 135 1.76 8.32 22.22
C TRP A 135 2.59 7.03 22.09
N ASN A 136 2.03 5.90 22.49
CA ASN A 136 2.67 4.60 22.46
C ASN A 136 2.85 4.12 21.01
N VAL A 137 1.86 4.33 20.14
CA VAL A 137 1.96 3.99 18.71
C VAL A 137 3.01 4.88 18.05
N ARG A 138 2.97 6.20 18.30
CA ARG A 138 3.97 7.15 17.81
C ARG A 138 5.38 6.77 18.23
N LEU A 139 5.57 6.35 19.48
CA LEU A 139 6.87 5.91 19.99
C LEU A 139 7.37 4.65 19.25
N MET A 140 6.49 3.68 18.95
CA MET A 140 6.87 2.47 18.21
C MET A 140 7.28 2.81 16.78
N GLU A 141 6.48 3.59 16.06
CA GLU A 141 6.77 4.02 14.69
C GLU A 141 8.09 4.82 14.62
N TYR A 142 8.29 5.76 15.57
CA TYR A 142 9.54 6.53 15.67
C TYR A 142 10.76 5.63 15.88
N ASN A 143 10.71 4.68 16.81
CA ASN A 143 11.85 3.80 17.07
C ASN A 143 12.11 2.82 15.93
N ALA A 144 11.06 2.33 15.26
CA ALA A 144 11.23 1.48 14.08
C ALA A 144 11.94 2.25 12.95
N LEU A 145 11.45 3.45 12.61
CA LEU A 145 12.05 4.30 11.58
C LEU A 145 13.47 4.73 11.94
N ARG A 146 13.74 5.02 13.22
CA ARG A 146 15.10 5.36 13.68
C ARG A 146 16.08 4.19 13.51
N ASN A 147 15.61 2.95 13.59
CA ASN A 147 16.44 1.75 13.48
C ASN A 147 16.67 1.28 12.03
N SER A 148 15.92 1.77 11.05
CA SER A 148 16.11 1.42 9.63
C SER A 148 17.42 1.99 9.07
N ASP A 149 18.10 1.29 8.18
CA ASP A 149 19.31 1.78 7.50
C ASP A 149 18.98 2.61 6.24
N ALA A 150 17.82 2.35 5.65
CA ALA A 150 17.33 3.07 4.48
C ALA A 150 15.79 3.11 4.41
N TYR A 151 15.27 4.02 3.61
CA TYR A 151 13.84 4.27 3.45
C TYR A 151 13.42 4.24 1.99
N ILE A 152 12.27 3.61 1.73
CA ILE A 152 11.61 3.64 0.42
C ILE A 152 10.22 4.27 0.59
N GLY A 153 9.99 5.44 -0.01
CA GLY A 153 8.67 6.01 -0.14
C GLY A 153 7.89 5.35 -1.28
N VAL A 154 6.65 4.95 -1.03
CA VAL A 154 5.75 4.47 -2.10
C VAL A 154 5.26 5.59 -3.01
N SER A 155 5.46 6.84 -2.58
CA SER A 155 5.20 8.08 -3.32
C SER A 155 6.12 9.18 -2.76
N ARG A 156 6.26 10.29 -3.48
CA ARG A 156 6.96 11.49 -2.98
C ARG A 156 6.27 12.03 -1.73
N GLN A 157 4.94 12.11 -1.75
CA GLN A 157 4.15 12.55 -0.59
C GLN A 157 4.41 11.68 0.65
N ALA A 158 4.42 10.35 0.49
CA ALA A 158 4.68 9.42 1.58
C ALA A 158 6.06 9.62 2.19
N LEU A 159 7.09 9.82 1.35
CA LEU A 159 8.46 10.06 1.82
C LEU A 159 8.58 11.41 2.53
N ASP A 160 8.16 12.50 1.88
CA ASP A 160 8.40 13.85 2.35
C ASP A 160 7.60 14.17 3.62
N LEU A 161 6.34 13.71 3.69
CA LEU A 161 5.53 13.91 4.89
C LEU A 161 6.03 13.05 6.05
N THR A 162 6.45 11.80 5.81
CA THR A 162 7.06 10.99 6.87
C THR A 162 8.36 11.62 7.36
N ASP A 163 9.19 12.13 6.44
CA ASP A 163 10.43 12.83 6.79
C ASP A 163 10.15 14.04 7.68
N LYS A 164 9.16 14.85 7.32
CA LYS A 164 8.71 15.99 8.14
C LYS A 164 8.21 15.56 9.53
N LEU A 165 7.44 14.47 9.62
CA LEU A 165 6.80 14.03 10.86
C LEU A 165 7.76 13.34 11.84
N PHE A 166 8.78 12.67 11.33
CA PHE A 166 9.70 11.85 12.11
C PHE A 166 11.16 12.37 12.11
N SER A 167 11.48 13.37 11.29
CA SER A 167 12.84 13.86 11.08
C SER A 167 13.81 12.72 10.70
N LEU A 168 13.53 12.04 9.59
CA LEU A 168 14.34 10.89 9.18
C LEU A 168 15.78 11.34 8.93
N SER A 169 16.74 10.54 9.39
CA SER A 169 18.16 10.90 9.33
C SER A 169 18.60 11.26 7.90
N SER A 170 19.26 12.41 7.76
CA SER A 170 19.83 12.89 6.49
C SER A 170 20.96 12.00 5.97
N ASN A 171 21.61 11.23 6.84
CA ASN A 171 22.76 10.38 6.49
C ASN A 171 22.31 9.01 5.95
N LYS A 172 21.02 8.70 6.01
CA LYS A 172 20.46 7.44 5.55
C LYS A 172 19.90 7.57 4.13
N ARG A 173 19.95 6.48 3.37
CA ARG A 173 19.44 6.47 2.02
C ARG A 173 17.92 6.60 2.01
N LYS A 174 17.41 7.46 1.14
CA LYS A 174 16.00 7.71 0.89
C LYS A 174 15.77 7.63 -0.61
N CYS A 175 14.76 6.90 -1.06
CA CYS A 175 14.31 6.94 -2.44
C CYS A 175 12.80 6.83 -2.53
N VAL A 176 12.24 7.21 -3.68
CA VAL A 176 10.85 6.90 -4.03
C VAL A 176 10.92 5.76 -5.04
N ILE A 177 10.24 4.65 -4.72
CA ILE A 177 10.03 3.54 -5.65
C ILE A 177 8.54 3.20 -5.58
N TYR A 178 7.86 3.43 -6.70
CA TYR A 178 6.43 3.21 -6.82
C TYR A 178 6.06 1.73 -6.65
N ASN A 179 4.83 1.48 -6.23
CA ASN A 179 4.35 0.11 -6.12
C ASN A 179 4.07 -0.45 -7.52
N PRO A 180 4.56 -1.66 -7.85
CA PRO A 180 4.26 -2.28 -9.13
C PRO A 180 2.80 -2.74 -9.17
N VAL A 181 2.19 -2.62 -10.34
CA VAL A 181 0.84 -3.10 -10.63
C VAL A 181 0.91 -3.92 -11.92
N ASP A 182 0.53 -5.19 -11.84
CA ASP A 182 0.53 -6.12 -12.97
C ASP A 182 -0.91 -6.51 -13.22
N ILE A 183 -1.50 -5.93 -14.26
CA ILE A 183 -2.86 -6.22 -14.69
C ILE A 183 -2.77 -6.89 -16.05
N ASN A 184 -2.90 -8.21 -16.03
CA ASN A 184 -3.06 -9.02 -17.22
C ASN A 184 -4.55 -9.36 -17.39
N MET A 185 -5.35 -8.36 -17.75
CA MET A 185 -6.75 -8.54 -18.10
C MET A 185 -6.94 -8.21 -19.58
N PRO A 186 -7.61 -9.08 -20.36
CA PRO A 186 -7.91 -8.77 -21.75
C PRO A 186 -8.86 -7.55 -21.81
N PRO A 187 -8.69 -6.67 -22.82
CA PRO A 187 -9.66 -5.63 -23.07
C PRO A 187 -11.04 -6.27 -23.32
N LEU A 188 -12.08 -5.65 -22.78
CA LEU A 188 -13.44 -6.12 -23.04
C LEU A 188 -13.78 -6.02 -24.52
N SER A 189 -14.62 -6.95 -24.97
CA SER A 189 -15.14 -6.98 -26.33
C SER A 189 -16.00 -5.74 -26.65
N SER A 190 -16.03 -5.31 -27.90
CA SER A 190 -16.88 -4.19 -28.35
C SER A 190 -18.38 -4.44 -28.11
N SER A 191 -18.81 -5.70 -28.02
CA SER A 191 -20.18 -6.09 -27.65
C SER A 191 -20.60 -5.69 -26.22
N ASP A 192 -19.64 -5.40 -25.33
CA ASP A 192 -19.92 -4.88 -23.98
C ASP A 192 -20.27 -3.38 -23.95
N MET A 193 -20.03 -2.65 -25.05
CA MET A 193 -20.21 -1.19 -25.14
C MET A 193 -21.67 -0.75 -25.36
N ASN A 194 -22.56 -1.67 -25.72
CA ASN A 194 -24.01 -1.45 -25.88
C ASN A 194 -24.79 -1.85 -24.62
N LYS A 195 -24.29 -1.47 -23.44
CA LYS A 195 -25.04 -1.64 -22.18
C LYS A 195 -25.98 -0.46 -21.99
N ASN A 196 -27.27 -0.75 -21.77
CA ASN A 196 -28.26 0.28 -21.45
C ASN A 196 -28.00 0.93 -20.07
N THR A 197 -27.25 0.24 -19.19
CA THR A 197 -26.94 0.67 -17.83
C THR A 197 -25.47 0.98 -17.65
N ILE A 198 -25.16 2.18 -17.14
CA ILE A 198 -23.80 2.59 -16.79
C ILE A 198 -23.42 2.09 -15.39
N THR A 199 -22.28 1.43 -15.31
CA THR A 199 -21.70 0.86 -14.08
C THR A 199 -20.63 1.78 -13.52
N ILE A 200 -20.89 2.34 -12.34
CA ILE A 200 -19.91 3.07 -11.55
C ILE A 200 -19.36 2.13 -10.49
N LEU A 201 -18.04 2.05 -10.38
CA LEU A 201 -17.36 1.19 -9.41
C LEU A 201 -16.48 1.99 -8.45
N TYR A 202 -16.62 1.70 -7.16
CA TYR A 202 -15.63 2.00 -6.13
C TYR A 202 -15.04 0.69 -5.61
N TRP A 203 -13.71 0.62 -5.47
CA TRP A 203 -13.08 -0.44 -4.68
C TRP A 203 -11.98 0.07 -3.76
N GLY A 204 -11.85 -0.60 -2.63
CA GLY A 204 -10.97 -0.25 -1.53
C GLY A 204 -11.66 -0.45 -0.19
N THR A 205 -10.91 -0.47 0.90
CA THR A 205 -11.49 -0.56 2.26
C THR A 205 -12.63 0.47 2.43
N ILE A 206 -13.76 0.07 3.01
CA ILE A 206 -14.85 0.99 3.32
C ILE A 206 -14.47 1.70 4.62
N VAL A 207 -13.81 2.85 4.50
CA VAL A 207 -13.29 3.65 5.63
C VAL A 207 -13.39 5.14 5.30
N GLU A 208 -13.67 5.97 6.30
CA GLU A 208 -13.97 7.40 6.14
C GLU A 208 -12.87 8.16 5.38
N LYS A 209 -11.57 7.89 5.64
CA LYS A 209 -10.45 8.56 4.96
C LYS A 209 -10.41 8.33 3.43
N LYS A 210 -11.08 7.29 2.93
CA LYS A 210 -11.24 7.04 1.49
C LYS A 210 -12.47 7.73 0.88
N GLY A 211 -13.11 8.63 1.64
CA GLY A 211 -14.24 9.44 1.19
C GLY A 211 -15.51 8.65 0.92
N VAL A 212 -15.64 7.43 1.47
CA VAL A 212 -16.81 6.57 1.22
C VAL A 212 -18.12 7.16 1.73
N LEU A 213 -18.08 8.12 2.66
CA LEU A 213 -19.27 8.84 3.11
C LEU A 213 -19.72 9.95 2.15
N ASP A 214 -18.86 10.37 1.22
CA ASP A 214 -19.20 11.33 0.16
C ASP A 214 -19.93 10.61 -0.99
N LEU A 215 -19.62 9.33 -1.24
CA LEU A 215 -20.21 8.53 -2.32
C LEU A 215 -21.75 8.51 -2.35
N PRO A 216 -22.46 8.29 -1.22
CA PRO A 216 -23.92 8.35 -1.21
C PRO A 216 -24.46 9.70 -1.64
N LEU A 217 -23.84 10.79 -1.18
CA LEU A 217 -24.26 12.15 -1.48
C LEU A 217 -24.06 12.48 -2.97
N ILE A 218 -22.95 12.02 -3.53
CA ILE A 218 -22.65 12.13 -4.97
C ILE A 218 -23.67 11.32 -5.77
N PHE A 219 -23.87 10.05 -5.42
CA PHE A 219 -24.70 9.13 -6.19
C PHE A 219 -26.19 9.47 -6.12
N ASN A 220 -26.67 10.04 -5.01
CA ASN A 220 -28.03 10.58 -4.91
C ASN A 220 -28.32 11.58 -6.05
N ARG A 221 -27.39 12.52 -6.33
CA ARG A 221 -27.54 13.50 -7.42
C ARG A 221 -27.51 12.85 -8.81
N ILE A 222 -26.73 11.78 -8.98
CA ILE A 222 -26.67 11.06 -10.25
C ILE A 222 -28.00 10.33 -10.51
N CYS A 223 -28.59 9.69 -9.51
CA CYS A 223 -29.88 9.01 -9.64
C CYS A 223 -31.05 9.98 -9.88
N GLU A 224 -30.95 11.25 -9.49
CA GLU A 224 -31.97 12.27 -9.81
C GLU A 224 -32.03 12.60 -11.32
N GLN A 225 -30.94 12.38 -12.05
CA GLN A 225 -30.81 12.76 -13.46
C GLN A 225 -30.75 11.57 -14.43
N ASN A 226 -30.61 10.34 -13.91
CA ASN A 226 -30.38 9.16 -14.73
C ASN A 226 -31.10 7.93 -14.16
N ASP A 227 -31.90 7.26 -15.00
CA ASP A 227 -32.63 6.05 -14.62
C ASP A 227 -31.83 4.76 -14.78
N ASN A 228 -30.77 4.77 -15.60
CA ASN A 228 -30.00 3.59 -15.97
C ASN A 228 -28.56 3.63 -15.45
N VAL A 229 -28.39 3.84 -14.15
CA VAL A 229 -27.09 3.85 -13.48
C VAL A 229 -27.07 2.85 -12.32
N LYS A 230 -25.91 2.23 -12.08
CA LYS A 230 -25.68 1.40 -10.89
C LYS A 230 -24.35 1.74 -10.25
N LEU A 231 -24.32 1.70 -8.92
CA LEU A 231 -23.09 1.85 -8.13
C LEU A 231 -22.74 0.53 -7.47
N ILE A 232 -21.52 0.05 -7.70
CA ILE A 232 -20.97 -1.14 -7.04
C ILE A 232 -19.85 -0.69 -6.09
N LEU A 233 -19.89 -1.17 -4.85
CA LEU A 233 -18.84 -0.96 -3.85
C LEU A 233 -18.23 -2.31 -3.48
N ILE A 234 -16.90 -2.40 -3.58
CA ILE A 234 -16.13 -3.61 -3.23
C ILE A 234 -15.06 -3.24 -2.20
N GLY A 235 -15.12 -3.83 -1.02
CA GLY A 235 -14.23 -3.45 0.06
C GLY A 235 -14.51 -4.17 1.37
N GLN A 236 -13.49 -4.35 2.19
CA GLN A 236 -13.69 -4.74 3.57
C GLN A 236 -14.27 -3.54 4.35
N ASP A 237 -15.38 -3.75 5.05
CA ASP A 237 -15.92 -2.76 6.00
C ASP A 237 -14.94 -2.54 7.16
N ALA A 238 -14.61 -1.27 7.43
CA ALA A 238 -13.84 -0.87 8.60
C ALA A 238 -14.80 -0.61 9.76
N VAL A 239 -14.53 -1.28 10.88
CA VAL A 239 -15.24 -1.06 12.14
C VAL A 239 -14.37 -0.18 13.03
N VAL A 240 -14.81 1.07 13.23
CA VAL A 240 -14.11 2.04 14.07
C VAL A 240 -14.97 2.31 15.29
N ASN A 241 -14.43 2.10 16.49
CA ASN A 241 -15.15 2.25 17.76
C ASN A 241 -16.49 1.47 17.80
N GLY A 242 -16.51 0.25 17.26
CA GLY A 242 -17.70 -0.61 17.19
C GLY A 242 -18.72 -0.22 16.12
N SER A 243 -18.48 0.84 15.36
CA SER A 243 -19.41 1.30 14.31
C SER A 243 -18.92 0.88 12.92
N SER A 244 -19.80 0.21 12.16
CA SER A 244 -19.59 -0.10 10.75
C SER A 244 -19.56 1.17 9.91
N THR A 245 -18.53 1.32 9.07
CA THR A 245 -18.48 2.45 8.12
C THR A 245 -19.48 2.24 7.00
N TRP A 246 -19.69 0.99 6.56
CA TRP A 246 -20.71 0.68 5.58
C TRP A 246 -22.12 1.05 6.05
N GLU A 247 -22.52 0.76 7.29
CA GLU A 247 -23.87 1.13 7.77
C GLU A 247 -24.06 2.66 7.81
N LYS A 248 -23.01 3.43 8.18
CA LYS A 248 -23.04 4.90 8.07
C LYS A 248 -23.15 5.36 6.62
N CYS A 249 -22.42 4.74 5.70
CA CYS A 249 -22.48 5.04 4.27
C CYS A 249 -23.90 4.73 3.72
N LYS A 250 -24.43 3.56 4.06
CA LYS A 250 -25.74 3.07 3.63
C LYS A 250 -26.88 4.01 4.04
N SER A 251 -26.82 4.59 5.24
CA SER A 251 -27.87 5.50 5.75
C SER A 251 -27.91 6.86 5.05
N LEU A 252 -26.87 7.23 4.29
CA LEU A 252 -26.79 8.49 3.55
C LEU A 252 -27.35 8.40 2.12
N PHE A 253 -27.67 7.19 1.63
CA PHE A 253 -28.36 7.03 0.35
C PHE A 253 -29.83 7.42 0.47
N SER A 254 -30.37 8.05 -0.57
CA SER A 254 -31.80 8.28 -0.70
C SER A 254 -32.55 6.96 -0.94
N LYS A 255 -33.87 6.96 -0.72
CA LYS A 255 -34.72 5.77 -0.99
C LYS A 255 -34.65 5.32 -2.45
N GLN A 256 -34.43 6.26 -3.38
CA GLN A 256 -34.30 5.97 -4.81
C GLN A 256 -32.93 5.37 -5.11
N SER A 257 -31.84 6.02 -4.67
CA SER A 257 -30.49 5.61 -5.07
C SER A 257 -30.06 4.29 -4.45
N ILE A 258 -30.49 3.97 -3.22
CA ILE A 258 -30.10 2.72 -2.55
C ILE A 258 -30.53 1.47 -3.34
N GLY A 259 -31.64 1.55 -4.11
CA GLY A 259 -32.09 0.46 -4.99
C GLY A 259 -31.14 0.17 -6.15
N CYS A 260 -30.28 1.14 -6.49
CA CYS A 260 -29.27 1.05 -7.56
C CYS A 260 -27.86 0.75 -7.03
N VAL A 261 -27.71 0.46 -5.73
CA VAL A 261 -26.41 0.26 -5.07
C VAL A 261 -26.21 -1.20 -4.70
N SER A 262 -25.03 -1.74 -4.99
CA SER A 262 -24.60 -3.07 -4.56
C SER A 262 -23.30 -3.00 -3.78
N TYR A 263 -23.34 -3.34 -2.50
CA TYR A 263 -22.13 -3.57 -1.69
C TYR A 263 -21.82 -5.05 -1.64
N LEU A 264 -20.68 -5.43 -2.22
CA LEU A 264 -20.27 -6.84 -2.37
C LEU A 264 -19.36 -7.32 -1.23
N GLY A 265 -19.04 -6.44 -0.27
CA GLY A 265 -18.04 -6.73 0.73
C GLY A 265 -16.65 -6.92 0.14
N ARG A 266 -15.81 -7.65 0.88
CA ARG A 266 -14.47 -8.01 0.42
C ARG A 266 -14.55 -9.16 -0.59
N LEU A 267 -13.94 -8.98 -1.75
CA LEU A 267 -13.72 -10.04 -2.73
C LEU A 267 -12.22 -10.37 -2.86
N PRO A 268 -11.89 -11.57 -3.38
CA PRO A 268 -10.54 -11.87 -3.87
C PRO A 268 -10.10 -10.89 -4.95
N TYR A 269 -8.80 -10.63 -5.05
CA TYR A 269 -8.22 -9.63 -5.95
C TYR A 269 -8.67 -9.82 -7.41
N ASP A 270 -8.55 -11.03 -7.96
CA ASP A 270 -8.91 -11.33 -9.35
C ASP A 270 -10.39 -11.09 -9.66
N LYS A 271 -11.26 -11.36 -8.69
CA LYS A 271 -12.69 -11.04 -8.80
C LYS A 271 -12.93 -9.54 -8.78
N THR A 272 -12.26 -8.80 -7.88
CA THR A 272 -12.31 -7.33 -7.89
C THR A 272 -11.84 -6.76 -9.23
N MET A 273 -10.74 -7.28 -9.79
CA MET A 273 -10.24 -6.87 -11.10
C MET A 273 -11.21 -7.21 -12.24
N SER A 274 -11.98 -8.30 -12.14
CA SER A 274 -13.04 -8.61 -13.10
C SER A 274 -14.21 -7.62 -13.05
N TYR A 275 -14.61 -7.17 -11.84
CA TYR A 275 -15.57 -6.09 -11.68
C TYR A 275 -15.03 -4.76 -12.20
N ALA A 276 -13.76 -4.45 -11.91
CA ALA A 276 -13.11 -3.24 -12.40
C ALA A 276 -13.00 -3.24 -13.93
N ASN A 277 -12.65 -4.37 -14.54
CA ASN A 277 -12.59 -4.54 -15.99
C ASN A 277 -13.98 -4.38 -16.63
N SER A 278 -15.07 -4.73 -15.94
CA SER A 278 -16.46 -4.59 -16.42
C SER A 278 -17.17 -3.30 -16.09
N ALA A 279 -16.57 -2.44 -15.27
CA ALA A 279 -17.09 -1.12 -14.97
C ALA A 279 -16.90 -0.16 -16.16
N ASP A 280 -17.80 0.83 -16.26
CA ASP A 280 -17.72 1.91 -17.25
C ASP A 280 -16.93 3.10 -16.69
N ILE A 281 -17.12 3.39 -15.40
CA ILE A 281 -16.51 4.52 -14.69
C ILE A 281 -16.03 4.04 -13.32
N CYS A 282 -14.83 4.45 -12.91
CA CYS A 282 -14.32 4.24 -11.56
C CYS A 282 -14.33 5.55 -10.77
N ILE A 283 -14.69 5.50 -9.49
CA ILE A 283 -14.74 6.68 -8.62
C ILE A 283 -13.91 6.48 -7.34
N PHE A 284 -13.07 7.46 -7.02
CA PHE A 284 -12.19 7.45 -5.84
C PHE A 284 -12.20 8.81 -5.13
N PRO A 285 -13.20 9.08 -4.27
CA PRO A 285 -13.33 10.36 -3.58
C PRO A 285 -12.42 10.46 -2.34
N SER A 286 -11.24 9.84 -2.38
CA SER A 286 -10.33 9.73 -1.23
C SER A 286 -9.99 11.08 -0.60
N HIS A 287 -10.02 11.17 0.73
CA HIS A 287 -9.56 12.35 1.46
C HIS A 287 -8.06 12.26 1.75
N ALA A 288 -7.56 11.04 1.97
CA ALA A 288 -6.16 10.77 2.23
C ALA A 288 -5.75 9.40 1.66
N GLU A 289 -4.62 9.37 0.97
CA GLU A 289 -3.97 8.18 0.41
C GLU A 289 -2.44 8.29 0.59
N THR A 290 -1.73 7.21 0.32
CA THR A 290 -0.25 7.20 0.30
C THR A 290 0.28 7.11 -1.11
N PHE A 291 -0.13 6.10 -1.87
CA PHE A 291 0.16 6.01 -3.31
C PHE A 291 -1.13 6.08 -4.14
N GLY A 292 -2.11 5.23 -3.85
CA GLY A 292 -3.34 5.15 -4.63
C GLY A 292 -3.35 4.02 -5.66
N LEU A 293 -3.05 2.79 -5.22
CA LEU A 293 -3.01 1.61 -6.11
C LEU A 293 -4.27 1.48 -6.97
N VAL A 294 -5.46 1.69 -6.38
CA VAL A 294 -6.74 1.57 -7.08
C VAL A 294 -6.88 2.53 -8.26
N LEU A 295 -6.26 3.72 -8.18
CA LEU A 295 -6.22 4.68 -9.28
C LEU A 295 -5.39 4.13 -10.44
N LEU A 296 -4.16 3.68 -10.14
CA LEU A 296 -3.26 3.11 -11.14
C LEU A 296 -3.87 1.85 -11.79
N GLU A 297 -4.50 0.99 -10.99
CA GLU A 297 -5.23 -0.19 -11.46
C GLU A 297 -6.35 0.19 -12.44
N ALA A 298 -7.16 1.21 -12.11
CA ALA A 298 -8.22 1.72 -12.98
C ALA A 298 -7.67 2.27 -14.31
N MET A 299 -6.54 2.99 -14.25
CA MET A 299 -5.88 3.54 -15.45
C MET A 299 -5.38 2.41 -16.36
N LEU A 300 -4.71 1.39 -15.80
CA LEU A 300 -4.22 0.24 -16.55
C LEU A 300 -5.34 -0.64 -17.11
N LEU A 301 -6.51 -0.65 -16.46
CA LEU A 301 -7.73 -1.29 -16.98
C LEU A 301 -8.46 -0.44 -18.03
N ARG A 302 -7.90 0.73 -18.43
CA ARG A 302 -8.49 1.63 -19.41
C ARG A 302 -9.92 2.03 -19.01
N LYS A 303 -10.05 2.59 -17.80
CA LYS A 303 -11.31 3.09 -17.25
C LYS A 303 -11.34 4.60 -17.21
N ALA A 304 -12.51 5.17 -17.45
CA ALA A 304 -12.74 6.58 -17.14
C ALA A 304 -12.82 6.75 -15.62
N ILE A 305 -12.17 7.77 -15.09
CA ILE A 305 -11.98 7.92 -13.65
C ILE A 305 -12.41 9.30 -13.18
N VAL A 306 -13.15 9.32 -12.06
CA VAL A 306 -13.36 10.51 -11.24
C VAL A 306 -12.66 10.32 -9.90
N CYS A 307 -11.74 11.20 -9.54
CA CYS A 307 -10.97 11.05 -8.30
C CYS A 307 -10.75 12.38 -7.60
N SER A 308 -10.37 12.32 -6.33
CA SER A 308 -9.95 13.51 -5.59
C SER A 308 -8.68 14.14 -6.16
N ASP A 309 -8.59 15.46 -6.09
CA ASP A 309 -7.39 16.23 -6.40
C ASP A 309 -6.47 16.27 -5.16
N ILE A 310 -5.73 15.18 -4.94
CA ILE A 310 -4.78 15.00 -3.83
C ILE A 310 -3.38 14.66 -4.36
N ASP A 311 -2.32 15.05 -3.62
CA ASP A 311 -0.93 15.01 -4.12
C ASP A 311 -0.49 13.64 -4.65
N CYS A 312 -0.77 12.55 -3.94
CA CYS A 312 -0.39 11.20 -4.39
C CYS A 312 -1.12 10.77 -5.67
N PHE A 313 -2.37 11.18 -5.87
CA PHE A 313 -3.07 10.94 -7.14
C PHE A 313 -2.48 11.81 -8.25
N GLN A 314 -2.18 13.08 -7.97
CA GLN A 314 -1.49 13.95 -8.93
C GLN A 314 -0.12 13.38 -9.32
N GLU A 315 0.60 12.74 -8.41
CA GLU A 315 1.86 12.07 -8.72
C GLU A 315 1.66 10.92 -9.73
N ILE A 316 0.60 10.12 -9.59
CA ILE A 316 0.24 9.07 -10.55
C ILE A 316 -0.22 9.65 -11.89
N ILE A 317 -1.04 10.69 -11.86
CA ILE A 317 -1.63 11.30 -13.06
C ILE A 317 -0.58 12.11 -13.84
N GLY A 318 0.31 12.81 -13.13
CA GLY A 318 1.28 13.75 -13.69
C GLY A 318 0.60 14.95 -14.35
N ASP A 319 1.24 15.49 -15.38
CA ASP A 319 0.71 16.64 -16.14
C ASP A 319 -0.40 16.25 -17.13
N SER A 320 -0.82 14.98 -17.12
CA SER A 320 -1.85 14.50 -18.02
C SER A 320 -3.24 14.91 -17.52
N ASN A 321 -4.06 15.50 -18.39
CA ASN A 321 -5.49 15.71 -18.12
C ASN A 321 -6.30 14.45 -18.45
N CYS A 322 -5.86 13.30 -17.90
CA CYS A 322 -6.36 11.97 -18.25
C CYS A 322 -7.43 11.42 -17.30
N VAL A 323 -7.77 12.17 -16.24
CA VAL A 323 -8.85 11.83 -15.31
C VAL A 323 -9.62 13.08 -14.90
N CYS A 324 -10.85 12.92 -14.44
CA CYS A 324 -11.64 14.01 -13.85
C CYS A 324 -11.25 14.18 -12.37
N LYS A 325 -10.48 15.23 -12.06
CA LYS A 325 -10.07 15.57 -10.70
C LYS A 325 -11.09 16.50 -10.04
N CYS A 326 -11.48 16.21 -8.81
CA CYS A 326 -12.44 17.00 -8.04
C CYS A 326 -11.86 17.34 -6.68
N ARG A 327 -12.15 18.52 -6.13
CA ARG A 327 -11.67 18.88 -4.79
C ARG A 327 -12.29 17.98 -3.73
N VAL A 328 -11.50 17.63 -2.71
CA VAL A 328 -11.94 16.80 -1.59
C VAL A 328 -13.21 17.39 -0.95
N LYS A 329 -14.22 16.53 -0.69
CA LYS A 329 -15.54 16.88 -0.13
C LYS A 329 -16.44 17.79 -1.00
N ARG A 330 -16.08 18.06 -2.27
CA ARG A 330 -16.92 18.82 -3.21
C ARG A 330 -17.87 17.92 -3.99
N ILE A 331 -18.96 17.53 -3.32
CA ILE A 331 -20.00 16.64 -3.84
C ILE A 331 -20.53 17.09 -5.21
N ASP A 332 -20.65 18.40 -5.42
CA ASP A 332 -21.06 19.02 -6.66
C ASP A 332 -20.09 18.73 -7.81
N GLU A 333 -18.78 18.95 -7.61
CA GLU A 333 -17.76 18.69 -8.63
C GLU A 333 -17.71 17.22 -9.03
N PHE A 334 -17.80 16.31 -8.05
CA PHE A 334 -17.84 14.87 -8.33
C PHE A 334 -19.09 14.47 -9.13
N ALA A 335 -20.26 15.02 -8.79
CA ALA A 335 -21.50 14.74 -9.51
C ALA A 335 -21.46 15.28 -10.94
N GLU A 336 -20.96 16.50 -11.15
CA GLU A 336 -20.79 17.09 -12.49
C GLU A 336 -19.80 16.30 -13.35
N ALA A 337 -18.67 15.88 -12.76
CA ALA A 337 -17.68 15.06 -13.44
C ALA A 337 -18.24 13.70 -13.86
N LEU A 338 -18.97 13.02 -12.96
CA LEU A 338 -19.66 11.78 -13.29
C LEU A 338 -20.71 11.99 -14.37
N GLN A 339 -21.56 13.02 -14.26
CA GLN A 339 -22.61 13.30 -15.23
C GLN A 339 -22.05 13.53 -16.64
N ARG A 340 -20.94 14.24 -16.75
CA ARG A 340 -20.22 14.45 -18.02
C ARG A 340 -19.71 13.13 -18.62
N LEU A 341 -19.17 12.23 -17.80
CA LEU A 341 -18.73 10.91 -18.27
C LEU A 341 -19.91 9.99 -18.63
N ILE A 342 -21.04 10.08 -17.92
CA ILE A 342 -22.24 9.29 -18.19
C ILE A 342 -22.87 9.71 -19.52
N SER A 343 -23.08 11.02 -19.70
CA SER A 343 -23.78 11.62 -20.85
C SER A 343 -22.96 11.68 -22.14
N ASN A 344 -21.63 11.57 -22.08
CA ASN A 344 -20.75 11.64 -23.24
C ASN A 344 -19.85 10.39 -23.37
N PRO A 345 -20.32 9.32 -24.06
CA PRO A 345 -19.54 8.11 -24.27
C PRO A 345 -18.22 8.33 -25.00
N ILE A 346 -18.14 9.29 -25.93
CA ILE A 346 -16.91 9.61 -26.66
C ILE A 346 -15.87 10.16 -25.69
N TYR A 347 -16.24 11.19 -24.91
CA TYR A 347 -15.38 11.77 -23.89
C TYR A 347 -14.95 10.74 -22.83
N ARG A 348 -15.86 9.84 -22.44
CA ARG A 348 -15.57 8.73 -21.53
C ARG A 348 -14.48 7.80 -22.09
N CYS A 349 -14.58 7.40 -23.36
CA CYS A 349 -13.57 6.56 -24.02
C CYS A 349 -12.22 7.28 -24.15
N GLU A 350 -12.23 8.55 -24.58
CA GLU A 350 -11.01 9.34 -24.71
C GLU A 350 -10.25 9.50 -23.39
N GLN A 351 -10.98 9.74 -22.29
CA GLN A 351 -10.38 9.81 -20.95
C GLN A 351 -9.76 8.47 -20.54
N ALA A 352 -10.48 7.37 -20.77
CA ALA A 352 -9.99 6.03 -20.47
C ALA A 352 -8.71 5.66 -21.24
N ASP A 353 -8.65 5.99 -22.54
CA ASP A 353 -7.47 5.74 -23.37
C ASP A 353 -6.28 6.59 -22.95
N ARG A 354 -6.50 7.87 -22.64
CA ARG A 354 -5.43 8.74 -22.12
C ARG A 354 -4.90 8.25 -20.79
N ALA A 355 -5.78 7.80 -19.89
CA ALA A 355 -5.40 7.24 -18.60
C ALA A 355 -4.51 6.00 -18.76
N TYR A 356 -4.90 5.09 -19.65
CA TYR A 356 -4.14 3.88 -19.97
C TYR A 356 -2.76 4.20 -20.55
N LEU A 357 -2.69 5.08 -21.56
CA LEU A 357 -1.42 5.48 -22.18
C LEU A 357 -0.47 6.16 -21.18
N ASN A 358 -1.00 7.03 -20.31
CA ASN A 358 -0.21 7.68 -19.27
C ASN A 358 0.32 6.67 -18.23
N ALA A 359 -0.51 5.73 -17.78
CA ALA A 359 -0.09 4.71 -16.82
C ALA A 359 0.98 3.78 -17.39
N THR A 360 0.77 3.26 -18.60
CA THR A 360 1.71 2.34 -19.26
C THR A 360 3.06 2.99 -19.58
N ALA A 361 3.08 4.28 -19.91
CA ALA A 361 4.32 5.02 -20.16
C ALA A 361 5.15 5.27 -18.89
N ARG A 362 4.52 5.33 -17.71
CA ARG A 362 5.16 5.78 -16.46
C ARG A 362 5.37 4.69 -15.41
N PHE A 363 4.58 3.63 -15.45
CA PHE A 363 4.57 2.57 -14.43
C PHE A 363 4.91 1.22 -15.06
N ASN A 364 6.12 1.11 -15.61
CA ASN A 364 6.63 -0.15 -16.11
C ASN A 364 7.04 -1.05 -14.93
N THR A 365 6.34 -2.18 -14.76
CA THR A 365 6.56 -3.13 -13.67
C THR A 365 7.99 -3.68 -13.64
N ASN A 366 8.59 -4.00 -14.78
CA ASN A 366 9.95 -4.54 -14.82
C ASN A 366 10.99 -3.51 -14.37
N GLU A 367 10.82 -2.25 -14.78
CA GLU A 367 11.70 -1.16 -14.34
C GLU A 367 11.57 -0.89 -12.84
N ILE A 368 10.35 -0.88 -12.30
CA ILE A 368 10.10 -0.72 -10.86
C ILE A 368 10.75 -1.87 -10.07
N VAL A 369 10.65 -3.11 -10.55
CA VAL A 369 11.27 -4.27 -9.89
C VAL A 369 12.80 -4.16 -9.94
N ALA A 370 13.37 -3.76 -11.07
CA ALA A 370 14.80 -3.51 -11.21
C ALA A 370 15.29 -2.41 -10.25
N GLN A 371 14.54 -1.31 -10.10
CA GLN A 371 14.85 -0.25 -9.13
C GLN A 371 14.88 -0.77 -7.68
N ASN A 372 13.95 -1.65 -7.31
CA ASN A 372 13.96 -2.29 -5.99
C ASN A 372 15.23 -3.14 -5.78
N ILE A 373 15.53 -4.04 -6.72
CA ILE A 373 16.70 -4.93 -6.66
C ILE A 373 18.00 -4.11 -6.59
N GLU A 374 18.12 -3.07 -7.42
CA GLU A 374 19.29 -2.19 -7.40
C GLU A 374 19.43 -1.47 -6.05
N PHE A 375 18.33 -0.95 -5.51
CA PHE A 375 18.32 -0.29 -4.21
C PHE A 375 18.77 -1.23 -3.08
N TYR A 376 18.22 -2.45 -3.03
CA TYR A 376 18.63 -3.45 -2.04
C TYR A 376 20.12 -3.79 -2.16
N ASN A 377 20.62 -4.01 -3.37
CA ASN A 377 22.04 -4.28 -3.62
C ASN A 377 22.96 -3.12 -3.20
N ARG A 378 22.50 -1.87 -3.30
CA ARG A 378 23.24 -0.71 -2.78
C ARG A 378 23.30 -0.77 -1.26
N VAL A 379 22.15 -0.92 -0.58
CA VAL A 379 22.05 -0.98 0.89
C VAL A 379 22.89 -2.11 1.50
N ILE A 380 22.65 -3.35 1.05
CA ILE A 380 23.68 -4.30 0.63
C ILE A 380 25.14 -3.98 1.00
N ARG A 381 25.81 -3.47 -0.03
CA ARG A 381 27.22 -3.15 -0.10
C ARG A 381 27.65 -2.12 0.93
N ASP A 382 26.80 -1.15 1.26
CA ASP A 382 27.17 -0.10 2.21
C ASP A 382 27.27 -0.62 3.64
N SER A 383 26.35 -1.50 4.02
CA SER A 383 26.37 -2.17 5.33
C SER A 383 27.63 -3.04 5.47
N SER A 384 28.02 -3.75 4.42
CA SER A 384 29.25 -4.56 4.41
C SER A 384 30.51 -3.70 4.62
N LYS A 385 30.56 -2.48 4.07
CA LYS A 385 31.69 -1.56 4.26
C LYS A 385 31.76 -1.00 5.67
N HIS A 386 30.62 -0.64 6.27
CA HIS A 386 30.57 -0.11 7.64
C HIS A 386 30.98 -1.16 8.68
N HIS A 387 30.59 -2.43 8.50
CA HIS A 387 31.04 -3.50 9.40
C HIS A 387 32.55 -3.78 9.33
N VAL A 388 33.16 -3.59 8.16
CA VAL A 388 34.62 -3.71 8.01
C VAL A 388 35.32 -2.55 8.73
N GLU A 389 34.87 -1.31 8.56
CA GLU A 389 35.43 -0.14 9.23
C GLU A 389 35.22 -0.16 10.75
N GLU A 390 34.04 -0.54 11.24
CA GLU A 390 33.79 -0.72 12.68
C GLU A 390 34.62 -1.87 13.27
N SER A 391 34.83 -2.96 12.52
CA SER A 391 35.70 -4.06 12.95
C SER A 391 37.15 -3.59 13.08
N TYR A 392 37.66 -2.80 12.11
CA TYR A 392 38.99 -2.21 12.20
C TYR A 392 39.11 -1.21 13.35
N LEU A 393 38.11 -0.34 13.55
CA LEU A 393 38.10 0.63 14.64
C LEU A 393 38.03 -0.06 16.01
N ASN A 394 37.19 -1.08 16.17
CA ASN A 394 37.09 -1.87 17.39
C ASN A 394 38.35 -2.72 17.65
N CYS A 395 38.99 -3.24 16.60
CA CYS A 395 40.28 -3.92 16.68
C CYS A 395 41.40 -2.94 17.08
N PHE A 396 41.38 -1.73 16.52
CA PHE A 396 42.31 -0.65 16.85
C PHE A 396 42.15 -0.19 18.30
N ILE A 397 40.91 0.03 18.77
CA ILE A 397 40.59 0.37 20.16
C ILE A 397 41.00 -0.76 21.11
N ARG A 398 40.82 -2.04 20.75
CA ARG A 398 41.29 -3.19 21.53
C ARG A 398 42.83 -3.27 21.60
N LYS A 399 43.54 -2.95 20.52
CA LYS A 399 45.02 -2.84 20.52
C LYS A 399 45.50 -1.65 21.35
N PHE A 400 44.84 -0.51 21.24
CA PHE A 400 45.18 0.69 22.03
C PHE A 400 44.98 0.46 23.54
N LYS A 401 43.88 -0.20 23.94
CA LYS A 401 43.64 -0.57 25.35
C LYS A 401 44.65 -1.59 25.91
N ARG A 402 45.27 -2.42 25.07
CA ARG A 402 46.36 -3.34 25.50
C ARG A 402 47.71 -2.66 25.66
N THR A 403 47.90 -1.47 25.08
CA THR A 403 49.17 -0.74 25.12
C THR A 403 49.25 0.19 26.34
N PHE A 404 48.13 0.43 27.04
CA PHE A 404 48.06 1.25 28.27
C PHE A 404 48.05 0.42 29.57
N TYR A 405 48.29 -0.89 29.48
CA TYR A 405 48.38 -1.82 30.63
C TYR A 405 49.69 -2.63 30.64
N LEU A 406 50.74 -2.07 30.03
CA LEU A 406 52.14 -2.43 30.23
C LEU A 406 52.88 -1.13 30.58
#